data_AF-A0A7S3TNR3-F1
#
_entry.id   AF-A0A7S3TNR3-F1
#
_cell.length_a   1.000
_cell.length_b   1.000
_cell.length_c   1.000
_cell.angle_alpha   90.00
_cell.angle_beta   90.00
_cell.angle_gamma   90.00
#
_symmetry.space_group_name_H-M   'P 1'
#
loop_
_entity.id
_entity.type
_entity.pdbx_description
1 polymer ?
#
loop_
_entity_poly.entity_id
_entity_poly.type
_entity_poly.pdbx_seq_one_letter_code
_entity_poly.pdbx_strand_id
1 'polypeptide(L)'
;YGRQIELARLNERPLFVLGHPRTGTTLIHTLLALDHHAFGCCSTFCTGFPSSFLWFERFKSAFSSMISSTRPMDNMPLDFDTPQEDELATNVLTAAQVSPYAPLVFMTHEPDYRPFFSFKLAPVAARERWTRAFL
;
A
#
# COMPACT_ATOMS: atom_id res chain seq x y z
N TYR A 1 21.12 -0.49 3.14
CA TYR A 1 20.12 -1.36 3.77
C TYR A 1 20.10 -2.80 3.25
N GLY A 2 20.65 -3.12 2.06
CA GLY A 2 20.58 -4.48 1.46
C GLY A 2 20.88 -5.66 2.40
N ARG A 3 22.07 -5.66 3.04
CA ARG A 3 22.44 -6.73 3.99
C ARG A 3 21.47 -6.88 5.18
N GLN A 4 20.90 -5.78 5.66
CA GLN A 4 19.94 -5.83 6.78
C GLN A 4 18.60 -6.42 6.33
N ILE A 5 18.18 -6.14 5.10
CA ILE A 5 16.96 -6.68 4.49
C ILE A 5 17.10 -8.19 4.30
N GLU A 6 18.24 -8.66 3.75
CA GLU A 6 18.50 -10.09 3.56
C GLU A 6 18.52 -10.89 4.87
N LEU A 7 18.91 -10.26 5.97
CA LEU A 7 18.94 -10.86 7.30
C LEU A 7 17.62 -10.71 8.07
N ALA A 8 16.68 -9.93 7.55
CA ALA A 8 15.40 -9.70 8.22
C ALA A 8 14.62 -11.01 8.31
N ARG A 9 14.22 -11.39 9.53
CA ARG A 9 13.39 -12.57 9.74
C ARG A 9 11.94 -12.21 9.47
N LEU A 10 11.36 -12.80 8.43
CA LEU A 10 9.94 -12.69 8.15
C LEU A 10 9.16 -13.62 9.07
N ASN A 11 8.01 -13.16 9.57
CA ASN A 11 7.09 -14.00 10.32
C ASN A 11 6.42 -15.00 9.36
N GLU A 12 6.45 -16.28 9.69
CA GLU A 12 5.87 -17.36 8.86
C GLU A 12 4.34 -17.36 8.84
N ARG A 13 3.70 -16.54 9.68
CA ARG A 13 2.23 -16.48 9.84
C ARG A 13 1.69 -15.08 9.50
N PRO A 14 1.69 -14.67 8.22
CA PRO A 14 1.11 -13.39 7.81
C PRO A 14 -0.41 -13.38 8.03
N LEU A 15 -0.94 -12.22 8.39
CA LEU A 15 -2.38 -11.96 8.49
C LEU A 15 -2.80 -11.10 7.30
N PHE A 16 -3.74 -11.60 6.50
CA PHE A 16 -4.31 -10.85 5.38
C PHE A 16 -5.71 -10.36 5.73
N VAL A 17 -5.95 -9.06 5.57
CA VAL A 17 -7.29 -8.47 5.68
C VAL A 17 -7.84 -8.30 4.27
N LEU A 18 -8.86 -9.09 3.93
CA LEU A 18 -9.51 -9.05 2.61
C LEU A 18 -10.98 -8.68 2.76
N GLY A 19 -11.50 -7.92 1.81
CA GLY A 19 -12.92 -7.56 1.77
C GLY A 19 -13.20 -6.49 0.73
N HIS A 20 -14.48 -6.25 0.47
CA HIS A 20 -14.88 -5.17 -0.43
C HIS A 20 -14.65 -3.80 0.24
N PRO A 21 -14.38 -2.74 -0.53
CA PRO A 21 -14.37 -1.38 0.01
C PRO A 21 -15.65 -1.09 0.80
N ARG A 22 -15.53 -0.31 1.88
CA ARG A 22 -16.65 0.09 2.77
C ARG A 22 -17.27 -1.04 3.60
N THR A 23 -16.60 -2.18 3.75
CA THR A 23 -17.04 -3.27 4.66
C THR A 23 -16.39 -3.25 6.03
N GLY A 24 -15.65 -2.18 6.38
CA GLY A 24 -14.97 -2.05 7.67
C GLY A 24 -13.58 -2.68 7.72
N THR A 25 -13.02 -3.12 6.59
CA THR A 25 -11.65 -3.63 6.49
C THR A 25 -10.61 -2.63 7.00
N THR A 26 -10.77 -1.34 6.69
CA THR A 26 -9.91 -0.28 7.22
C THR A 26 -9.94 -0.21 8.75
N LEU A 27 -11.12 -0.36 9.38
CA LEU A 27 -11.24 -0.30 10.83
C LEU A 27 -10.52 -1.48 11.49
N ILE A 28 -10.72 -2.70 10.97
CA ILE A 28 -10.01 -3.89 11.48
C ILE A 28 -8.50 -3.74 11.29
N HIS A 29 -8.06 -3.25 10.13
CA HIS A 29 -6.63 -3.02 9.87
C HIS A 29 -6.03 -2.02 10.88
N THR A 30 -6.72 -0.91 11.14
CA THR A 30 -6.29 0.07 12.15
C THR A 30 -6.23 -0.54 13.55
N LEU A 31 -7.23 -1.34 13.94
CA LEU A 31 -7.24 -2.00 15.26
C LEU A 31 -6.08 -2.98 15.44
N LEU A 32 -5.75 -3.76 14.41
CA LEU A 32 -4.60 -4.67 14.43
C LEU A 32 -3.27 -3.91 14.52
N ALA A 33 -3.17 -2.78 13.82
CA ALA A 33 -1.96 -1.94 13.81
C ALA A 33 -1.66 -1.28 15.17
N LEU A 34 -2.61 -1.24 16.11
CA LEU A 34 -2.37 -0.73 17.46
C LEU A 34 -1.45 -1.65 18.28
N ASP A 35 -1.42 -2.95 17.98
CA ASP A 35 -0.51 -3.90 18.62
C ASP A 35 0.79 -4.03 17.81
N HIS A 36 1.66 -3.03 17.99
CA HIS A 36 2.99 -2.99 17.35
C HIS A 36 3.94 -4.11 17.80
N HIS A 37 3.62 -4.82 18.88
CA HIS A 37 4.42 -5.95 19.34
C HIS A 37 4.06 -7.22 18.56
N ALA A 38 2.78 -7.43 18.27
CA ALA A 38 2.31 -8.59 17.51
C ALA A 38 2.33 -8.39 15.99
N PHE A 39 2.05 -7.16 15.52
CA PHE A 39 1.85 -6.87 14.10
C PHE A 39 2.75 -5.73 13.60
N GLY A 40 3.25 -5.91 12.38
CA GLY A 40 3.84 -4.84 11.56
C GLY A 40 3.01 -4.66 10.30
N CYS A 41 2.79 -3.41 9.91
CA CYS A 41 2.06 -3.05 8.69
C CYS A 41 2.78 -1.91 7.96
N CYS A 42 2.51 -1.75 6.67
CA CYS A 42 3.00 -0.60 5.93
C CYS A 42 2.28 0.67 6.36
N SER A 43 3.03 1.74 6.66
CA SER A 43 2.46 3.05 6.94
C SER A 43 2.17 3.82 5.65
N THR A 44 1.41 4.91 5.76
CA THR A 44 1.20 5.86 4.65
C THR A 44 2.52 6.32 4.05
N PHE A 45 3.55 6.55 4.88
CA PHE A 45 4.86 6.95 4.39
C PHE A 45 5.55 5.84 3.60
N CYS A 46 5.50 4.59 4.10
CA CYS A 46 6.07 3.44 3.41
C CYS A 46 5.40 3.22 2.05
N THR A 47 4.07 3.30 1.98
CA THR A 47 3.32 3.08 0.74
C THR A 47 3.40 4.25 -0.24
N GLY A 48 3.60 5.48 0.25
CA GLY A 48 3.82 6.66 -0.58
C GLY A 48 5.24 6.75 -1.16
N PHE A 49 6.24 6.25 -0.43
CA PHE A 49 7.65 6.28 -0.83
C PHE A 49 8.31 4.89 -0.79
N PRO A 50 7.76 3.88 -1.49
CA PRO A 50 8.17 2.48 -1.32
C PRO A 50 9.62 2.21 -1.72
N SER A 51 10.19 2.98 -2.65
CA SER A 51 11.59 2.83 -3.08
C SER A 51 12.60 3.52 -2.16
N SER A 52 12.16 4.41 -1.26
CA SER A 52 13.06 5.29 -0.50
C SER A 52 12.78 5.38 1.00
N PHE A 53 11.69 4.79 1.50
CA PHE A 53 11.24 4.96 2.89
C PHE A 53 12.35 4.69 3.93
N LEU A 54 13.16 3.63 3.74
CA LEU A 54 14.22 3.23 4.69
C LEU A 54 15.23 4.33 5.03
N TRP A 55 15.57 5.20 4.07
CA TRP A 55 16.49 6.32 4.31
C TRP A 55 15.74 7.64 4.46
N PHE A 56 14.61 7.79 3.77
CA PHE A 56 13.84 9.03 3.68
C PHE A 56 13.00 9.30 4.92
N GLU A 57 12.67 8.26 5.70
CA GLU A 57 11.86 8.39 6.92
C GLU A 57 12.44 9.37 7.94
N ARG A 58 13.76 9.54 8.01
CA ARG A 58 14.40 10.54 8.90
C ARG A 58 13.95 11.98 8.60
N PHE A 59 13.47 12.25 7.40
CA PHE A 59 12.98 13.55 6.96
C PHE A 59 11.44 13.66 7.05
N LYS A 60 10.74 12.59 7.45
CA LYS A 60 9.27 12.53 7.56
C LYS A 60 8.70 13.72 8.35
N SER A 61 9.33 14.08 9.46
CA SER A 61 8.90 15.20 10.31
C SER A 61 8.91 16.55 9.59
N ALA A 62 9.85 16.77 8.66
CA ALA A 62 9.94 18.01 7.88
C ALA A 62 8.78 18.15 6.87
N PHE A 63 8.15 17.04 6.48
CA PHE A 63 7.04 17.01 5.54
C PHE A 63 5.68 16.85 6.22
N SER A 64 5.63 16.75 7.56
CA SER A 64 4.39 16.52 8.33
C SER A 64 3.29 17.55 8.04
N SER A 65 3.65 18.77 7.67
CA SER A 65 2.70 19.84 7.31
C SER A 65 2.12 19.73 5.90
N MET A 66 2.64 18.84 5.04
CA MET A 66 2.15 18.68 3.66
C MET A 66 0.96 17.73 3.55
N ILE A 67 0.67 16.94 4.59
CA ILE A 67 -0.44 15.99 4.59
C ILE A 67 -1.67 16.60 5.29
N SER A 68 -2.85 16.41 4.70
CA SER A 68 -4.12 16.76 5.36
C SER A 68 -4.31 15.83 6.56
N SER A 69 -4.83 16.36 7.68
CA SER A 69 -5.10 15.57 8.89
C SER A 69 -6.20 14.51 8.68
N THR A 70 -7.02 14.67 7.63
CA THR A 70 -8.06 13.72 7.25
C THR A 70 -8.07 13.44 5.75
N ARG A 71 -8.54 12.24 5.39
CA ARG A 71 -8.77 11.86 3.99
C ARG A 71 -9.98 12.59 3.42
N PRO A 72 -9.90 13.17 2.22
CA PRO A 72 -11.00 13.95 1.62
C PRO A 72 -12.24 13.10 1.30
N MET A 73 -12.08 11.79 1.12
CA MET A 73 -13.17 10.90 0.72
C MET A 73 -14.04 10.44 1.89
N ASP A 74 -13.49 10.29 3.09
CA ASP A 74 -14.20 9.67 4.22
C ASP A 74 -13.84 10.22 5.61
N ASN A 75 -13.13 11.34 5.69
CA ASN A 75 -12.75 12.03 6.93
C ASN A 75 -12.01 11.16 7.96
N MET A 76 -11.45 10.02 7.55
CA MET A 76 -10.62 9.22 8.44
C MET A 76 -9.29 9.92 8.74
N PRO A 77 -8.72 9.75 9.94
CA PRO A 77 -7.39 10.27 10.28
C PRO A 77 -6.36 9.82 9.25
N LEU A 78 -5.54 10.77 8.81
CA LEU A 78 -4.44 10.53 7.90
C LEU A 78 -3.17 11.10 8.53
N ASP A 79 -2.20 10.22 8.75
CA ASP A 79 -0.85 10.56 9.17
C ASP A 79 0.13 9.77 8.30
N PHE A 80 1.39 10.17 8.29
CA PHE A 80 2.45 9.36 7.73
C PHE A 80 2.61 8.00 8.43
N ASP A 81 2.23 7.92 9.70
CA ASP A 81 2.33 6.69 10.51
C ASP A 81 1.02 5.89 10.58
N THR A 82 -0.06 6.33 9.92
CA THR A 82 -1.28 5.52 9.85
C THR A 82 -1.06 4.27 8.98
N PRO A 83 -1.67 3.12 9.32
CA PRO A 83 -1.59 1.91 8.51
C PRO A 83 -2.25 2.13 7.14
N GLN A 84 -1.64 1.58 6.10
CA GLN A 84 -2.10 1.74 4.72
C GLN A 84 -2.03 0.42 3.94
N GLU A 85 -2.86 0.31 2.90
CA GLU A 85 -2.91 -0.87 2.03
C GLU A 85 -1.64 -1.03 1.18
N ASP A 86 -1.07 -2.24 1.16
CA ASP A 86 0.14 -2.58 0.38
C ASP A 86 -0.05 -2.37 -1.13
N GLU A 87 -1.29 -2.42 -1.60
CA GLU A 87 -1.65 -2.17 -3.00
C GLU A 87 -1.29 -0.74 -3.45
N LEU A 88 -1.30 0.25 -2.55
CA LEU A 88 -0.83 1.60 -2.87
C LEU A 88 0.66 1.62 -3.19
N ALA A 89 1.49 0.89 -2.43
CA ALA A 89 2.91 0.80 -2.71
C ALA A 89 3.14 0.21 -4.11
N THR A 90 2.40 -0.86 -4.43
CA THR A 90 2.47 -1.52 -5.74
C THR A 90 1.99 -0.59 -6.86
N ASN A 91 0.96 0.21 -6.61
CA ASN A 91 0.51 1.24 -7.54
C ASN A 91 1.62 2.24 -7.86
N VAL A 92 2.33 2.74 -6.84
CA VAL A 92 3.44 3.68 -7.02
C VAL A 92 4.61 3.02 -7.77
N LEU A 93 5.03 1.83 -7.35
CA LEU A 93 6.16 1.10 -7.96
C LEU A 93 5.92 0.73 -9.42
N THR A 94 4.66 0.52 -9.80
CA THR A 94 4.28 0.16 -11.17
C THR A 94 3.86 1.36 -12.01
N ALA A 95 3.96 2.58 -11.47
CA ALA A 95 3.47 3.81 -12.10
C ALA A 95 2.01 3.69 -12.57
N ALA A 96 1.17 3.07 -11.74
CA ALA A 96 -0.26 2.80 -11.99
C ALA A 96 -0.58 1.92 -13.21
N GLN A 97 0.40 1.34 -13.92
CA GLN A 97 0.09 0.63 -15.18
C GLN A 97 -0.52 -0.76 -14.97
N VAL A 98 -0.35 -1.38 -13.80
CA VAL A 98 -0.86 -2.74 -13.51
C VAL A 98 -1.58 -2.80 -12.17
N SER A 99 -2.20 -1.70 -11.76
CA SER A 99 -2.82 -1.54 -10.44
C SER A 99 -4.34 -1.37 -10.54
N PRO A 100 -5.12 -2.04 -9.67
CA PRO A 100 -6.56 -1.79 -9.53
C PRO A 100 -6.92 -0.39 -9.02
N TYR A 101 -5.96 0.36 -8.47
CA TYR A 101 -6.13 1.75 -8.04
C TYR A 101 -6.13 2.76 -9.21
N ALA A 102 -5.57 2.40 -10.37
CA ALA A 102 -5.41 3.33 -11.49
C ALA A 102 -6.72 3.93 -12.03
N PRO A 103 -7.86 3.20 -12.08
CA PRO A 103 -9.16 3.76 -12.47
C PRO A 103 -9.64 4.94 -11.63
N LEU A 104 -9.18 5.08 -10.38
CA LEU A 104 -9.56 6.22 -9.53
C LEU A 104 -9.05 7.55 -10.11
N VAL A 105 -7.95 7.52 -10.87
CA VAL A 105 -7.36 8.68 -11.53
C VAL A 105 -7.72 8.69 -13.03
N PHE A 106 -7.64 7.53 -13.69
CA PHE A 106 -7.89 7.37 -15.12
C PHE A 106 -9.26 6.74 -15.40
N MET A 107 -10.32 7.41 -14.94
CA MET A 107 -11.70 6.85 -15.00
C MET A 107 -12.14 6.47 -16.41
N THR A 108 -11.71 7.20 -17.45
CA THR A 108 -12.04 6.89 -18.86
C THR A 108 -11.39 5.60 -19.36
N HIS A 109 -10.32 5.16 -18.71
CA HIS A 109 -9.57 3.94 -19.01
C HIS A 109 -9.87 2.80 -18.02
N GLU A 110 -10.90 2.93 -17.18
CA GLU A 110 -11.29 1.87 -16.23
C GLU A 110 -11.37 0.46 -16.86
N PRO A 111 -11.93 0.28 -18.08
CA PRO A 111 -11.98 -1.04 -18.72
C PRO A 111 -10.61 -1.70 -18.91
N ASP A 112 -9.57 -0.89 -19.15
CA ASP A 112 -8.20 -1.36 -19.37
C ASP A 112 -7.57 -1.95 -18.08
N TYR A 113 -8.05 -1.52 -16.92
CA TYR A 113 -7.55 -1.94 -15.61
C TYR A 113 -8.39 -3.02 -14.93
N ARG A 114 -9.58 -3.36 -15.45
CA ARG A 114 -10.43 -4.44 -14.92
C ARG A 114 -9.70 -5.78 -14.71
N PRO A 115 -8.77 -6.20 -15.60
CA PRO A 115 -8.04 -7.44 -15.41
C PRO A 115 -7.23 -7.49 -14.10
N PHE A 116 -6.83 -6.35 -13.54
CA PHE A 116 -5.99 -6.30 -12.34
C PHE A 116 -6.75 -6.52 -11.04
N PHE A 117 -8.08 -6.40 -10.99
CA PHE A 117 -8.85 -6.69 -9.76
C PHE A 117 -8.80 -8.17 -9.35
N SER A 118 -8.71 -9.09 -10.31
CA SER A 118 -8.67 -10.54 -10.04
C SER A 118 -7.46 -11.26 -10.64
N PHE A 119 -6.69 -10.58 -11.49
CA PHE A 119 -5.59 -11.11 -12.29
C PHE A 119 -5.93 -12.30 -13.21
N LYS A 120 -7.19 -12.79 -13.23
CA LYS A 120 -7.62 -13.94 -14.05
C LYS A 120 -7.47 -13.68 -15.55
N LEU A 121 -7.74 -12.44 -15.98
CA LEU A 121 -7.69 -12.00 -17.37
C LEU A 121 -6.45 -11.14 -17.65
N ALA A 122 -5.56 -10.96 -16.68
CA ALA A 122 -4.39 -10.10 -16.84
C ALA A 122 -3.32 -10.79 -17.71
N PRO A 123 -2.67 -10.06 -18.65
CA PRO A 123 -1.52 -10.57 -19.39
C PRO A 123 -0.44 -11.11 -18.44
N VAL A 124 0.27 -12.17 -18.84
CA VAL A 124 1.32 -12.79 -18.02
C VAL A 124 2.40 -11.78 -17.63
N ALA A 125 2.89 -11.01 -18.60
CA ALA A 125 3.88 -9.96 -18.35
C ALA A 125 3.41 -8.90 -17.35
N ALA A 126 2.10 -8.59 -17.34
CA ALA A 126 1.52 -7.62 -16.42
C ALA A 126 1.42 -8.20 -15.00
N ARG A 127 1.04 -9.48 -14.87
CA ARG A 127 1.09 -10.23 -13.61
C ARG A 127 2.50 -10.28 -13.04
N GLU A 128 3.49 -10.66 -13.85
CA GLU A 128 4.89 -10.70 -13.44
C GLU A 128 5.42 -9.33 -13.01
N ARG A 129 4.99 -8.27 -13.68
CA ARG A 129 5.36 -6.90 -13.28
C ARG A 129 4.74 -6.52 -11.94
N TRP A 130 3.47 -6.83 -11.72
CA TRP A 130 2.81 -6.59 -10.44
C TRP A 130 3.47 -7.41 -9.32
N THR A 131 3.71 -8.70 -9.55
CA THR A 131 4.36 -9.60 -8.57
C THR A 131 5.76 -9.13 -8.20
N ARG A 132 6.57 -8.68 -9.18
CA ARG A 132 7.91 -8.11 -8.90
C ARG A 132 7.90 -6.76 -8.18
N ALA A 133 6.78 -6.05 -8.21
CA ALA A 133 6.64 -4.81 -7.47
C ALA A 133 6.11 -5.05 -6.06
N PHE A 134 5.29 -6.10 -5.87
CA PHE A 134 4.75 -6.49 -4.58
C PHE A 134 5.76 -7.26 -3.70
N LEU A 135 6.62 -8.09 -4.33
CA LEU A 135 7.68 -8.88 -3.69
C LEU A 135 9.04 -8.17 -3.74
#